data_AF-A0A5N6U7S7-F1
#
_entry.id   AF-A0A5N6U7S7-F1
#
_cell.length_a   1.000
_cell.length_b   1.000
_cell.length_c   1.000
_cell.angle_alpha   90.00
_cell.angle_beta   90.00
_cell.angle_gamma   90.00
#
_symmetry.space_group_name_H-M   'P 1'
#
loop_
_entity.id
_entity.type
_entity.pdbx_description
1 polymer ?
#
loop_
_entity_poly.entity_id
_entity_poly.type
_entity_poly.pdbx_seq_one_letter_code
_entity_poly.pdbx_strand_id
1 'polypeptide(L)'
;MEPPILQAAVCPEPTAHHADILHHKSIDGQNIHDSISTLITDVQSGSLKLKDLDKHAHSPLEAVMVRRALADLPFANYDYKDAVGRCCENIIGYMPIPLGIPGQILIDGAQYTIPMATTEGALVASVSRGFKAINSSGGATTVLYSDGMTRAPCLHFPSICRAHEAKMRMESQVGMDVLRSAFQDSSEHCGLLNVSVSLVGNCIYPRFVASTGDAMGMNIVTKSVRHSISAMEKHGFDDLRLITMSGNVRADKKPAAINWIEGRGKSVVAQCCLPPNIIEEVLRTSVSRLIELNVAKNHIGSEMAGALGGYNAHASNIVSAIFLATGQDIAQNVVSSQCITTMEKSVGTIGGGTNLKPQASMLDILGVRGSQPDKSGHNAQQFARIVAAAVLAGELSLCSALASDDLVQSHMRLNRQKN
;
A
#
# COMPACT_ATOMS: atom_id res chain seq x y z
N MET A 1 11.20 -12.12 -39.26
CA MET A 1 10.70 -10.74 -39.10
C MET A 1 11.22 -10.24 -37.77
N GLU A 2 12.40 -9.62 -37.79
CA GLU A 2 12.98 -8.93 -36.63
C GLU A 2 12.20 -7.63 -36.37
N PRO A 3 12.04 -7.20 -35.10
CA PRO A 3 11.39 -5.95 -34.78
C PRO A 3 12.28 -4.77 -35.23
N PRO A 4 11.70 -3.63 -35.62
CA PRO A 4 12.48 -2.49 -36.07
C PRO A 4 13.29 -1.94 -34.89
N ILE A 5 14.61 -1.89 -35.09
CA ILE A 5 15.53 -1.09 -34.29
C ILE A 5 14.98 0.33 -34.34
N LEU A 6 14.70 0.93 -33.17
CA LEU A 6 14.50 2.36 -33.04
C LEU A 6 15.72 3.04 -33.67
N GLN A 7 15.60 3.46 -34.94
CA GLN A 7 16.52 4.42 -35.53
C GLN A 7 16.57 5.58 -34.55
N ALA A 8 17.78 5.92 -34.12
CA ALA A 8 18.05 7.13 -33.37
C ALA A 8 17.23 8.24 -34.01
N ALA A 9 16.22 8.73 -33.27
CA ALA A 9 15.44 9.85 -33.73
C ALA A 9 16.47 10.92 -34.10
N VAL A 10 16.50 11.25 -35.40
CA VAL A 10 17.29 12.34 -35.94
C VAL A 10 17.06 13.50 -34.97
N CYS A 11 18.12 13.91 -34.27
CA CYS A 11 18.06 15.11 -33.45
C CYS A 11 17.43 16.18 -34.33
N PRO A 12 16.36 16.86 -33.88
CA PRO A 12 15.85 18.00 -34.63
C PRO A 12 17.04 18.92 -34.91
N GLU A 13 17.12 19.45 -36.14
CA GLU A 13 18.19 20.39 -36.49
C GLU A 13 18.35 21.45 -35.40
N PRO A 14 19.59 21.90 -35.11
CA PRO A 14 19.87 22.83 -34.03
C PRO A 14 18.98 24.07 -34.14
N THR A 15 17.88 24.11 -33.39
CA THR A 15 17.09 25.32 -33.26
C THR A 15 17.93 26.34 -32.50
N ALA A 16 17.63 27.63 -32.71
CA ALA A 16 18.34 28.78 -32.14
C ALA A 16 18.61 28.72 -30.62
N HIS A 17 17.96 27.80 -29.90
CA HIS A 17 18.21 27.48 -28.49
C HIS A 17 19.52 26.75 -28.17
N HIS A 18 20.28 26.23 -29.15
CA HIS A 18 21.67 25.83 -28.89
C HIS A 18 22.48 27.02 -28.37
N ALA A 19 22.14 28.27 -28.74
CA ALA A 19 22.79 29.46 -28.22
C ALA A 19 22.49 29.75 -26.74
N ASP A 20 21.37 29.27 -26.19
CA ASP A 20 21.02 29.48 -24.77
C ASP A 20 21.72 28.48 -23.85
N ILE A 21 22.06 27.28 -24.34
CA ILE A 21 22.95 26.34 -23.63
C ILE A 21 24.34 26.97 -23.42
N LEU A 22 24.73 27.87 -24.33
CA LEU A 22 26.04 28.54 -24.36
C LEU A 22 26.10 29.81 -23.48
N HIS A 23 24.98 30.25 -22.89
CA HIS A 23 24.93 31.48 -22.11
C HIS A 23 25.14 31.33 -20.60
N HIS A 24 25.29 30.11 -20.07
CA HIS A 24 25.77 29.90 -18.71
C HIS A 24 27.29 30.13 -18.63
N LYS A 25 27.67 31.42 -18.56
CA LYS A 25 29.02 31.85 -18.24
C LYS A 25 29.43 31.35 -16.86
N SER A 26 30.55 30.62 -16.85
CA SER A 26 31.47 30.35 -15.74
C SER A 26 30.83 29.83 -14.44
N ILE A 27 30.91 28.51 -14.26
CA ILE A 27 31.18 27.93 -12.94
C ILE A 27 32.65 27.46 -13.04
N ASP A 28 33.55 28.09 -12.27
CA ASP A 28 34.94 27.66 -12.03
C ASP A 28 36.00 27.70 -13.16
N GLY A 29 35.91 28.65 -14.11
CA GLY A 29 37.08 29.07 -14.89
C GLY A 29 37.75 28.02 -15.81
N GLN A 30 37.12 26.86 -16.02
CA GLN A 30 37.51 25.87 -17.04
C GLN A 30 36.61 25.99 -18.27
N ASN A 31 37.17 25.74 -19.46
CA ASN A 31 36.46 25.80 -20.75
C ASN A 31 35.44 24.66 -20.89
N ILE A 32 34.34 24.74 -20.12
CA ILE A 32 33.21 23.80 -20.13
C ILE A 32 32.61 23.67 -21.55
N HIS A 33 32.70 24.73 -22.35
CA HIS A 33 32.24 24.77 -23.74
C HIS A 33 32.93 23.75 -24.65
N ASP A 34 34.25 23.63 -24.55
CA ASP A 34 35.04 22.73 -25.40
C ASP A 34 34.78 21.28 -25.03
N SER A 35 34.71 20.99 -23.73
CA SER A 35 34.41 19.65 -23.19
C SER A 35 33.04 19.14 -23.63
N ILE A 36 31.99 19.95 -23.47
CA ILE A 36 30.62 19.59 -23.88
C ILE A 36 30.56 19.32 -25.39
N SER A 37 31.22 20.17 -26.19
CA SER A 37 31.23 20.02 -27.66
C SER A 37 31.92 18.74 -28.12
N THR A 38 33.03 18.36 -27.46
CA THR A 38 33.73 17.08 -27.71
C THR A 38 32.85 15.90 -27.32
N LEU A 39 32.24 15.91 -26.13
CA LEU A 39 31.35 14.84 -25.66
C LEU A 39 30.14 14.63 -26.57
N ILE A 40 29.55 15.72 -27.09
CA ILE A 40 28.46 15.65 -28.07
C ILE A 40 28.93 14.95 -29.35
N THR A 41 30.11 15.33 -29.86
CA THR A 41 30.68 14.75 -31.08
C THR A 41 30.99 13.25 -30.91
N ASP A 42 31.51 12.86 -29.75
CA ASP A 42 31.83 11.47 -29.43
C ASP A 42 30.57 10.60 -29.31
N VAL A 43 29.48 11.15 -28.74
CA VAL A 43 28.18 10.48 -28.70
C VAL A 43 27.56 10.36 -30.10
N GLN A 44 27.60 11.42 -30.91
CA GLN A 44 27.04 11.44 -32.27
C GLN A 44 27.79 10.50 -33.23
N SER A 45 29.11 10.39 -33.07
CA SER A 45 29.95 9.46 -33.84
C SER A 45 29.83 8.00 -33.37
N GLY A 46 29.16 7.75 -32.23
CA GLY A 46 29.01 6.43 -31.63
C GLY A 46 30.27 5.92 -30.91
N SER A 47 31.32 6.74 -30.80
CA SER A 47 32.55 6.42 -30.07
C SER A 47 32.33 6.43 -28.55
N LEU A 48 31.33 7.18 -28.06
CA LEU A 48 30.87 7.17 -26.66
C LEU A 48 29.38 6.78 -26.56
N LYS A 49 29.06 5.82 -25.69
CA LYS A 49 27.67 5.43 -25.42
C LYS A 49 27.04 6.37 -24.38
N LEU A 50 25.79 6.79 -24.60
CA LEU A 50 25.03 7.68 -23.69
C LEU A 50 25.01 7.23 -22.22
N LYS A 51 24.95 5.91 -21.97
CA LYS A 51 24.96 5.32 -20.62
C LYS A 51 26.29 5.47 -19.88
N ASP A 52 27.38 5.70 -20.60
CA ASP A 52 28.73 5.81 -20.05
C ASP A 52 29.17 7.28 -19.89
N LEU A 53 28.30 8.23 -20.27
CA LEU A 53 28.57 9.66 -20.25
C LEU A 53 28.85 10.21 -18.84
N ASP A 54 28.15 9.71 -17.81
CA ASP A 54 28.38 10.14 -16.41
C ASP A 54 29.80 9.77 -15.91
N LYS A 55 30.52 8.87 -16.59
CA LYS A 55 31.91 8.48 -16.27
C LYS A 55 32.95 9.34 -16.99
N HIS A 56 32.57 10.00 -18.08
CA HIS A 56 33.48 10.73 -18.96
C HIS A 56 33.30 12.25 -18.86
N ALA A 57 32.13 12.71 -18.38
CA ALA A 57 31.92 14.10 -18.01
C ALA A 57 32.66 14.45 -16.71
N HIS A 58 33.09 15.70 -16.57
CA HIS A 58 33.71 16.23 -15.36
C HIS A 58 32.71 16.33 -14.19
N SER A 59 31.41 16.44 -14.50
CA SER A 59 30.35 16.44 -13.49
C SER A 59 29.06 15.77 -13.98
N PRO A 60 28.20 15.27 -13.05
CA PRO A 60 26.85 14.83 -13.39
C PRO A 60 26.01 15.88 -14.13
N LEU A 61 26.17 17.17 -13.80
CA LEU A 61 25.45 18.26 -14.46
C LEU A 61 25.86 18.39 -15.94
N GLU A 62 27.15 18.29 -16.24
CA GLU A 62 27.67 18.32 -17.61
C GLU A 62 27.14 17.14 -18.43
N ALA A 63 27.06 15.93 -17.84
CA ALA A 63 26.44 14.78 -18.49
C ALA A 63 24.96 15.01 -18.81
N VAL A 64 24.21 15.65 -17.90
CA VAL A 64 22.81 16.05 -18.14
C VAL A 64 22.70 17.05 -19.28
N MET A 65 23.59 18.05 -19.35
CA MET A 65 23.61 19.07 -20.41
C MET A 65 23.81 18.46 -21.79
N VAL A 66 24.75 17.50 -21.92
CA VAL A 66 25.04 16.80 -23.19
C VAL A 66 23.87 15.92 -23.65
N ARG A 67 23.05 15.36 -22.75
CA ARG A 67 21.93 14.47 -23.12
C ARG A 67 20.65 15.18 -23.59
N ARG A 68 20.51 16.48 -23.33
CA ARG A 68 19.21 17.16 -23.45
C ARG A 68 18.92 17.67 -24.87
N ALA A 69 17.64 17.54 -25.24
CA ALA A 69 17.05 18.09 -26.46
C ALA A 69 15.73 18.86 -26.21
N LEU A 70 15.39 19.18 -24.96
CA LEU A 70 14.09 19.75 -24.56
C LEU A 70 14.27 21.11 -23.88
N ALA A 71 13.43 22.09 -24.19
CA ALA A 71 13.54 23.45 -23.65
C ALA A 71 12.92 23.60 -22.24
N ASP A 72 11.77 22.99 -21.95
CA ASP A 72 10.97 23.32 -20.77
C ASP A 72 11.19 22.43 -19.52
N LEU A 73 11.95 21.34 -19.64
CA LEU A 73 12.24 20.47 -18.49
C LEU A 73 13.32 21.15 -17.61
N PRO A 74 13.13 21.43 -16.32
CA PRO A 74 14.19 22.02 -15.52
C PRO A 74 15.34 21.02 -15.31
N PHE A 75 16.56 21.54 -15.14
CA PHE A 75 17.76 20.72 -14.91
C PHE A 75 18.83 21.40 -14.06
N ALA A 76 18.93 22.73 -14.10
CA ALA A 76 19.87 23.49 -13.28
C ALA A 76 19.48 23.44 -11.79
N ASN A 77 20.45 23.71 -10.91
CA ASN A 77 20.24 23.85 -9.46
C ASN A 77 19.63 22.62 -8.75
N TYR A 78 19.90 21.42 -9.26
CA TYR A 78 19.58 20.15 -8.63
C TYR A 78 20.88 19.38 -8.33
N ASP A 79 20.99 18.78 -7.14
CA ASP A 79 22.15 17.96 -6.79
C ASP A 79 22.00 16.54 -7.35
N TYR A 80 22.62 16.30 -8.51
CA TYR A 80 22.60 15.00 -9.17
C TYR A 80 23.53 13.96 -8.52
N LYS A 81 24.42 14.34 -7.59
CA LYS A 81 25.41 13.40 -7.01
C LYS A 81 24.73 12.25 -6.28
N ASP A 82 23.61 12.50 -5.60
CA ASP A 82 22.86 11.47 -4.90
C ASP A 82 21.93 10.66 -5.80
N ALA A 83 21.58 11.19 -6.99
CA ALA A 83 20.71 10.50 -7.94
C ALA A 83 21.48 9.51 -8.83
N VAL A 84 22.67 9.91 -9.30
CA VAL A 84 23.51 9.10 -10.20
C VAL A 84 23.96 7.82 -9.52
N GLY A 85 23.70 6.67 -10.16
CA GLY A 85 24.10 5.35 -9.68
C GLY A 85 23.32 4.81 -8.47
N ARG A 86 22.33 5.56 -7.98
CA ARG A 86 21.47 5.15 -6.86
C ARG A 86 19.97 5.18 -7.21
N CYS A 87 19.52 6.21 -7.92
CA CYS A 87 18.10 6.48 -8.13
C CYS A 87 17.69 6.48 -9.61
N CYS A 88 18.55 6.96 -10.51
CA CYS A 88 18.21 7.09 -11.94
C CYS A 88 19.47 7.05 -12.83
N GLU A 89 19.35 6.43 -14.00
CA GLU A 89 20.35 6.42 -15.07
C GLU A 89 19.93 7.34 -16.23
N ASN A 90 20.89 7.82 -17.02
CA ASN A 90 20.64 8.68 -18.20
C ASN A 90 19.82 9.94 -17.87
N ILE A 91 20.17 10.62 -16.78
CA ILE A 91 19.43 11.76 -16.29
C ILE A 91 19.48 12.90 -17.32
N ILE A 92 18.31 13.49 -17.62
CA ILE A 92 18.15 14.64 -18.53
C ILE A 92 17.57 15.88 -17.83
N GLY A 93 17.36 15.84 -16.53
CA GLY A 93 16.70 16.90 -15.75
C GLY A 93 15.89 16.31 -14.60
N TYR A 94 14.93 17.07 -14.07
CA TYR A 94 13.99 16.62 -13.05
C TYR A 94 12.57 17.07 -13.37
N MET A 95 11.57 16.36 -12.82
CA MET A 95 10.15 16.66 -13.03
C MET A 95 9.57 17.34 -11.78
N PRO A 96 9.25 18.65 -11.82
CA PRO A 96 8.61 19.32 -10.70
C PRO A 96 7.14 18.86 -10.58
N ILE A 97 6.77 18.35 -9.41
CA ILE A 97 5.39 18.02 -9.06
C ILE A 97 4.93 18.98 -7.95
N PRO A 98 3.77 19.66 -8.09
CA PRO A 98 3.28 20.57 -7.06
C PRO A 98 3.16 19.87 -5.70
N LEU A 99 3.73 20.49 -4.66
CA LEU A 99 3.71 19.99 -3.29
C LEU A 99 2.74 20.82 -2.45
N GLY A 100 1.73 20.16 -1.88
CA GLY A 100 0.74 20.77 -1.00
C GLY A 100 0.79 20.22 0.42
N ILE A 101 0.28 21.01 1.36
CA ILE A 101 0.06 20.63 2.76
C ILE A 101 -1.43 20.83 3.07
N PRO A 102 -2.21 19.76 3.33
CA PRO A 102 -3.63 19.88 3.64
C PRO A 102 -3.90 20.58 4.98
N GLY A 103 -2.93 20.57 5.89
CA GLY A 103 -3.06 21.01 7.27
C GLY A 103 -2.48 19.96 8.23
N GLN A 104 -2.77 20.10 9.51
CA GLN A 104 -2.39 19.12 10.52
C GLN A 104 -3.51 18.11 10.76
N ILE A 105 -3.15 16.87 11.07
CA ILE A 105 -4.07 15.81 11.52
C ILE A 105 -3.62 15.27 12.88
N LEU A 106 -4.58 15.11 13.79
CA LEU A 106 -4.39 14.45 15.08
C LEU A 106 -4.50 12.94 14.91
N ILE A 107 -3.40 12.22 15.12
CA ILE A 107 -3.31 10.77 15.05
C ILE A 107 -2.65 10.26 16.34
N ASP A 108 -3.30 9.34 17.04
CA ASP A 108 -2.77 8.72 18.27
C ASP A 108 -2.27 9.72 19.32
N GLY A 109 -2.96 10.86 19.44
CA GLY A 109 -2.62 11.93 20.38
C GLY A 109 -1.54 12.91 19.91
N ALA A 110 -0.97 12.73 18.71
CA ALA A 110 0.05 13.59 18.13
C ALA A 110 -0.42 14.30 16.85
N GLN A 111 0.06 15.53 16.62
CA GLN A 111 -0.26 16.32 15.43
C GLN A 111 0.78 16.08 14.33
N TYR A 112 0.32 15.76 13.13
CA TYR A 112 1.17 15.50 11.97
C TYR A 112 0.86 16.44 10.81
N THR A 113 1.90 16.94 10.15
CA THR A 113 1.78 17.65 8.88
C THR A 113 2.15 16.69 7.75
N ILE A 114 1.19 16.39 6.87
CA ILE A 114 1.36 15.38 5.83
C ILE A 114 1.61 16.07 4.47
N PRO A 115 2.81 15.94 3.87
CA PRO A 115 3.09 16.50 2.55
C PRO A 115 2.45 15.64 1.44
N MET A 116 1.92 16.29 0.40
CA MET A 116 1.26 15.63 -0.72
C MET A 116 1.71 16.22 -2.06
N ALA A 117 2.38 15.43 -2.90
CA ALA A 117 2.80 15.83 -4.23
C ALA A 117 1.76 15.36 -5.26
N THR A 118 1.11 16.27 -5.97
CA THR A 118 0.04 15.93 -6.92
C THR A 118 -0.16 17.01 -7.98
N THR A 119 -0.65 16.61 -9.15
CA THR A 119 -1.20 17.49 -10.18
C THR A 119 -2.73 17.42 -10.25
N GLU A 120 -3.37 16.56 -9.44
CA GLU A 120 -4.82 16.44 -9.37
C GLU A 120 -5.42 17.62 -8.57
N GLY A 121 -6.19 18.46 -9.27
CA GLY A 121 -6.90 19.57 -8.65
C GLY A 121 -7.85 19.11 -7.54
N ALA A 122 -8.02 19.94 -6.52
CA ALA A 122 -8.87 19.71 -5.35
C ALA A 122 -8.47 18.52 -4.43
N LEU A 123 -7.48 17.69 -4.77
CA LEU A 123 -7.06 16.56 -3.92
C LEU A 123 -6.62 17.04 -2.52
N VAL A 124 -5.65 17.95 -2.46
CA VAL A 124 -5.12 18.50 -1.19
C VAL A 124 -6.22 19.20 -0.38
N ALA A 125 -7.10 19.96 -1.06
CA ALA A 125 -8.23 20.63 -0.42
C ALA A 125 -9.27 19.63 0.15
N SER A 126 -9.52 18.54 -0.57
CA SER A 126 -10.40 17.46 -0.12
C SER A 126 -9.85 16.76 1.13
N VAL A 127 -8.55 16.43 1.14
CA VAL A 127 -7.89 15.86 2.32
C VAL A 127 -7.90 16.85 3.49
N SER A 128 -7.68 18.14 3.24
CA SER A 128 -7.74 19.20 4.26
C SER A 128 -9.10 19.24 4.96
N ARG A 129 -10.18 19.15 4.18
CA ARG A 129 -11.55 19.05 4.69
C ARG A 129 -11.76 17.79 5.54
N GLY A 130 -11.18 16.66 5.13
CA GLY A 130 -11.18 15.42 5.92
C GLY A 130 -10.46 15.56 7.26
N PHE A 131 -9.27 16.16 7.27
CA PHE A 131 -8.50 16.44 8.50
C PHE A 131 -9.29 17.33 9.45
N LYS A 132 -9.97 18.36 8.94
CA LYS A 132 -10.85 19.21 9.75
C LYS A 132 -11.93 18.40 10.45
N ALA A 133 -12.60 17.48 9.75
CA ALA A 133 -13.64 16.64 10.33
C ALA A 133 -13.06 15.69 11.41
N ILE A 134 -11.94 15.03 11.13
CA ILE A 134 -11.27 14.11 12.06
C ILE A 134 -10.80 14.84 13.32
N ASN A 135 -10.09 15.96 13.17
CA ASN A 135 -9.58 16.73 14.31
C ASN A 135 -10.70 17.28 15.18
N SER A 136 -11.78 17.77 14.57
CA SER A 136 -12.96 18.25 15.31
C SER A 136 -13.70 17.13 16.06
N SER A 137 -13.33 15.88 15.79
CA SER A 137 -13.92 14.67 16.37
C SER A 137 -12.99 13.97 17.37
N GLY A 138 -11.89 14.61 17.77
CA GLY A 138 -10.92 14.05 18.72
C GLY A 138 -9.75 13.29 18.09
N GLY A 139 -9.63 13.32 16.76
CA GLY A 139 -8.53 12.69 16.03
C GLY A 139 -8.83 11.26 15.55
N ALA A 140 -7.81 10.65 14.95
CA ALA A 140 -7.83 9.25 14.53
C ALA A 140 -6.98 8.39 15.48
N THR A 141 -7.39 7.13 15.63
CA THR A 141 -6.62 6.09 16.32
C THR A 141 -6.15 5.06 15.30
N THR A 142 -4.91 4.60 15.40
CA THR A 142 -4.35 3.61 14.49
C THR A 142 -3.75 2.40 15.21
N VAL A 143 -3.73 1.26 14.51
CA VAL A 143 -3.10 0.02 14.99
C VAL A 143 -2.34 -0.61 13.84
N LEU A 144 -1.03 -0.80 14.02
CA LEU A 144 -0.19 -1.65 13.18
C LEU A 144 -0.26 -3.08 13.72
N TYR A 145 -0.85 -4.01 12.97
CA TYR A 145 -1.06 -5.38 13.44
C TYR A 145 -0.21 -6.43 12.69
N SER A 146 0.48 -6.04 11.62
CA SER A 146 1.45 -6.89 10.92
C SER A 146 2.55 -6.05 10.28
N ASP A 147 3.79 -6.53 10.36
CA ASP A 147 4.97 -5.95 9.72
C ASP A 147 5.87 -7.07 9.17
N GLY A 148 5.84 -7.24 7.86
CA GLY A 148 6.65 -8.26 7.20
C GLY A 148 6.78 -8.02 5.70
N MET A 149 7.99 -7.72 5.24
CA MET A 149 8.30 -7.65 3.82
C MET A 149 8.48 -9.05 3.24
N THR A 150 8.06 -9.25 1.98
CA THR A 150 8.02 -10.57 1.37
C THR A 150 8.85 -10.73 0.11
N ARG A 151 9.40 -11.94 -0.05
CA ARG A 151 10.12 -12.40 -1.23
C ARG A 151 9.78 -13.87 -1.47
N ALA A 152 9.41 -14.18 -2.71
CA ALA A 152 9.02 -15.53 -3.09
C ALA A 152 9.77 -15.94 -4.37
N PRO A 153 10.85 -16.74 -4.27
CA PRO A 153 11.50 -17.36 -5.43
C PRO A 153 10.63 -18.46 -6.04
N CYS A 154 10.99 -18.91 -7.23
CA CYS A 154 10.50 -20.14 -7.84
C CYS A 154 11.65 -21.14 -7.92
N LEU A 155 11.49 -22.28 -7.27
CA LEU A 155 12.47 -23.36 -7.20
C LEU A 155 11.91 -24.58 -7.93
N HIS A 156 12.73 -25.21 -8.77
CA HIS A 156 12.35 -26.38 -9.56
C HIS A 156 13.14 -27.61 -9.13
N PHE A 157 12.46 -28.76 -9.10
CA PHE A 157 13.03 -30.05 -8.70
C PHE A 157 12.85 -31.12 -9.80
N PRO A 158 13.59 -32.24 -9.75
CA PRO A 158 13.47 -33.31 -10.74
C PRO A 158 12.09 -33.99 -10.78
N SER A 159 11.37 -34.02 -9.65
CA SER A 159 10.05 -34.66 -9.54
C SER A 159 9.13 -33.96 -8.54
N ILE A 160 7.83 -34.21 -8.66
CA ILE A 160 6.81 -33.71 -7.72
C ILE A 160 7.03 -34.22 -6.29
N CYS A 161 7.45 -35.49 -6.13
CA CYS A 161 7.75 -36.07 -4.82
C CYS A 161 8.89 -35.31 -4.14
N ARG A 162 9.89 -34.92 -4.93
CA ARG A 162 11.06 -34.19 -4.44
C ARG A 162 10.75 -32.73 -4.10
N ALA A 163 9.94 -32.06 -4.94
CA ALA A 163 9.42 -30.74 -4.64
C ALA A 163 8.56 -30.74 -3.36
N HIS A 164 7.74 -31.77 -3.16
CA HIS A 164 6.95 -31.95 -1.94
C HIS A 164 7.84 -32.17 -0.71
N GLU A 165 8.88 -33.00 -0.80
CA GLU A 165 9.87 -33.18 0.28
C GLU A 165 10.53 -31.85 0.66
N ALA A 166 10.91 -31.03 -0.32
CA ALA A 166 11.47 -29.70 -0.08
C ALA A 166 10.48 -28.76 0.62
N LYS A 167 9.21 -28.74 0.18
CA LYS A 167 8.14 -28.00 0.87
C LYS A 167 8.03 -28.42 2.33
N MET A 168 7.88 -29.73 2.59
CA MET A 168 7.75 -30.26 3.95
C MET A 168 8.98 -29.95 4.81
N ARG A 169 10.19 -29.99 4.22
CA ARG A 169 11.41 -29.58 4.92
C ARG A 169 11.37 -28.10 5.29
N MET A 170 11.10 -27.21 4.35
CA MET A 170 11.11 -25.76 4.59
C MET A 170 10.09 -25.31 5.65
N GLU A 171 8.94 -26.00 5.73
CA GLU A 171 7.89 -25.72 6.71
C GLU A 171 8.07 -26.47 8.03
N SER A 172 8.99 -27.44 8.11
CA SER A 172 9.35 -28.11 9.36
C SER A 172 10.15 -27.19 10.28
N GLN A 173 10.10 -27.43 11.60
CA GLN A 173 10.88 -26.69 12.58
C GLN A 173 12.39 -26.70 12.25
N VAL A 174 12.93 -27.89 11.93
CA VAL A 174 14.35 -28.06 11.58
C VAL A 174 14.73 -27.27 10.34
N GLY A 175 13.91 -27.29 9.29
CA GLY A 175 14.17 -26.50 8.09
C GLY A 175 14.03 -25.01 8.33
N MET A 176 13.03 -24.58 9.09
CA MET A 176 12.84 -23.18 9.45
C MET A 176 14.04 -22.64 10.24
N ASP A 177 14.62 -23.44 11.16
CA ASP A 177 15.79 -23.05 11.92
C ASP A 177 17.04 -22.89 11.04
N VAL A 178 17.25 -23.81 10.08
CA VAL A 178 18.31 -23.69 9.06
C VAL A 178 18.11 -22.44 8.20
N LEU A 179 16.89 -22.23 7.70
CA LEU A 179 16.55 -21.08 6.86
C LEU A 179 16.74 -19.76 7.62
N ARG A 180 16.31 -19.70 8.88
CA ARG A 180 16.41 -18.51 9.74
C ARG A 180 17.87 -18.19 10.08
N SER A 181 18.66 -19.20 10.45
CA SER A 181 20.11 -19.01 10.69
C SER A 181 20.79 -18.43 9.45
N ALA A 182 20.61 -19.07 8.29
CA ALA A 182 21.22 -18.61 7.05
C ALA A 182 20.71 -17.23 6.59
N PHE A 183 19.45 -16.90 6.89
CA PHE A 183 18.88 -15.58 6.62
C PHE A 183 19.58 -14.52 7.48
N GLN A 184 19.72 -14.78 8.78
CA GLN A 184 20.32 -13.87 9.76
C GLN A 184 21.81 -13.64 9.49
N ASP A 185 22.55 -14.67 9.06
CA ASP A 185 23.97 -14.57 8.71
C ASP A 185 24.24 -13.55 7.58
N SER A 186 23.22 -13.25 6.77
CA SER A 186 23.38 -12.35 5.62
C SER A 186 23.19 -10.86 5.96
N SER A 187 22.54 -10.55 7.08
CA SER A 187 22.32 -9.19 7.58
C SER A 187 21.80 -9.16 9.03
N GLU A 188 22.34 -8.25 9.82
CA GLU A 188 21.88 -7.95 11.19
C GLU A 188 20.57 -7.14 11.25
N HIS A 189 20.14 -6.53 10.13
CA HIS A 189 19.01 -5.60 10.09
C HIS A 189 17.67 -6.25 9.66
N CYS A 190 17.67 -7.55 9.34
CA CYS A 190 16.46 -8.26 8.96
C CYS A 190 16.40 -9.65 9.58
N GLY A 191 15.19 -10.06 10.00
CA GLY A 191 14.96 -11.38 10.60
C GLY A 191 13.87 -12.15 9.85
N LEU A 192 14.08 -13.45 9.66
CA LEU A 192 13.09 -14.32 9.05
C LEU A 192 11.96 -14.63 10.04
N LEU A 193 10.75 -14.16 9.74
CA LEU A 193 9.56 -14.36 10.56
C LEU A 193 8.87 -15.68 10.21
N ASN A 194 8.62 -15.91 8.92
CA ASN A 194 7.89 -17.09 8.45
C ASN A 194 8.25 -17.46 7.01
N VAL A 195 7.98 -18.71 6.63
CA VAL A 195 8.01 -19.21 5.26
C VAL A 195 6.78 -20.07 5.01
N SER A 196 5.95 -19.69 4.05
CA SER A 196 4.85 -20.54 3.55
C SER A 196 5.16 -20.99 2.13
N VAL A 197 4.91 -22.25 1.77
CA VAL A 197 5.34 -22.80 0.49
C VAL A 197 4.17 -23.30 -0.34
N SER A 198 3.99 -22.75 -1.54
CA SER A 198 3.05 -23.30 -2.53
C SER A 198 3.74 -24.30 -3.44
N LEU A 199 3.12 -25.46 -3.71
CA LEU A 199 3.61 -26.50 -4.61
C LEU A 199 2.78 -26.50 -5.91
N VAL A 200 3.44 -26.42 -7.06
CA VAL A 200 2.80 -26.50 -8.39
C VAL A 200 3.65 -27.37 -9.31
N GLY A 201 3.20 -28.60 -9.59
CA GLY A 201 3.98 -29.58 -10.32
C GLY A 201 5.32 -29.85 -9.63
N ASN A 202 6.41 -29.76 -10.39
CA ASN A 202 7.77 -29.95 -9.85
C ASN A 202 8.39 -28.64 -9.33
N CYS A 203 7.60 -27.56 -9.20
CA CYS A 203 8.06 -26.27 -8.69
C CYS A 203 7.46 -25.96 -7.33
N ILE A 204 8.24 -25.30 -6.48
CA ILE A 204 7.75 -24.66 -5.26
C ILE A 204 7.98 -23.15 -5.28
N TYR A 205 7.08 -22.45 -4.58
CA TYR A 205 7.09 -21.00 -4.41
C TYR A 205 7.10 -20.69 -2.91
N PRO A 206 8.27 -20.77 -2.25
CA PRO A 206 8.38 -20.43 -0.84
C PRO A 206 8.27 -18.92 -0.65
N ARG A 207 7.24 -18.44 0.01
CA ARG A 207 7.02 -17.04 0.38
C ARG A 207 7.67 -16.77 1.73
N PHE A 208 8.86 -16.18 1.69
CA PHE A 208 9.57 -15.72 2.87
C PHE A 208 8.97 -14.39 3.35
N VAL A 209 8.71 -14.30 4.65
CA VAL A 209 8.24 -13.10 5.35
C VAL A 209 9.31 -12.69 6.35
N ALA A 210 9.79 -11.45 6.26
CA ALA A 210 10.89 -10.98 7.09
C ALA A 210 10.64 -9.57 7.64
N SER A 211 11.14 -9.32 8.86
CA SER A 211 11.27 -7.98 9.41
C SER A 211 12.44 -7.26 8.74
N THR A 212 12.35 -5.94 8.59
CA THR A 212 13.35 -5.15 7.83
C THR A 212 13.78 -3.87 8.55
N GLY A 213 13.46 -3.74 9.84
CA GLY A 213 13.59 -2.49 10.58
C GLY A 213 12.84 -1.37 9.87
N ASP A 214 13.49 -0.22 9.71
CA ASP A 214 12.92 0.98 9.08
C ASP A 214 13.00 0.98 7.54
N ALA A 215 13.78 0.06 6.96
CA ALA A 215 13.88 -0.03 5.51
C ALA A 215 12.64 -0.72 4.93
N MET A 216 12.24 -0.33 3.71
CA MET A 216 11.28 -1.14 2.93
C MET A 216 11.81 -2.56 2.68
N GLY A 217 13.15 -2.70 2.60
CA GLY A 217 13.83 -3.99 2.72
C GLY A 217 13.84 -4.87 1.48
N MET A 218 13.42 -4.36 0.32
CA MET A 218 13.42 -5.08 -0.96
C MET A 218 14.72 -5.82 -1.28
N ASN A 219 15.84 -5.10 -1.22
CA ASN A 219 17.15 -5.59 -1.64
C ASN A 219 17.74 -6.54 -0.59
N ILE A 220 17.63 -6.15 0.69
CA ILE A 220 18.19 -6.93 1.80
C ILE A 220 17.47 -8.26 1.96
N VAL A 221 16.14 -8.29 1.86
CA VAL A 221 15.36 -9.54 1.90
C VAL A 221 15.71 -10.41 0.69
N THR A 222 15.94 -9.84 -0.49
CA THR A 222 16.33 -10.63 -1.67
C THR A 222 17.69 -11.30 -1.49
N LYS A 223 18.69 -10.57 -0.96
CA LYS A 223 20.00 -11.11 -0.61
C LYS A 223 19.87 -12.23 0.42
N SER A 224 19.09 -12.01 1.47
CA SER A 224 18.92 -12.95 2.59
C SER A 224 18.22 -14.23 2.16
N VAL A 225 17.15 -14.13 1.37
CA VAL A 225 16.49 -15.30 0.80
C VAL A 225 17.42 -16.10 -0.10
N ARG A 226 18.32 -15.46 -0.86
CA ARG A 226 19.30 -16.21 -1.67
C ARG A 226 20.25 -17.02 -0.79
N HIS A 227 20.67 -16.47 0.36
CA HIS A 227 21.50 -17.20 1.34
C HIS A 227 20.73 -18.38 1.94
N SER A 228 19.47 -18.21 2.33
CA SER A 228 18.64 -19.31 2.83
C SER A 228 18.42 -20.41 1.78
N ILE A 229 18.23 -20.06 0.50
CA ILE A 229 18.17 -21.07 -0.58
C ILE A 229 19.49 -21.82 -0.69
N SER A 230 20.63 -21.14 -0.66
CA SER A 230 21.93 -21.82 -0.71
C SER A 230 22.24 -22.65 0.53
N ALA A 231 21.64 -22.35 1.67
CA ALA A 231 21.66 -23.25 2.82
C ALA A 231 20.83 -24.51 2.57
N MET A 232 19.67 -24.42 1.92
CA MET A 232 18.88 -25.59 1.51
C MET A 232 19.64 -26.49 0.54
N GLU A 233 20.32 -25.91 -0.46
CA GLU A 233 21.21 -26.63 -1.40
C GLU A 233 22.20 -27.53 -0.63
N LYS A 234 22.83 -26.99 0.42
CA LYS A 234 23.80 -27.70 1.27
C LYS A 234 23.18 -28.73 2.22
N HIS A 235 21.90 -28.59 2.55
CA HIS A 235 21.18 -29.48 3.48
C HIS A 235 20.34 -30.54 2.75
N GLY A 236 20.93 -31.11 1.69
CA GLY A 236 20.38 -32.26 0.99
C GLY A 236 19.29 -31.91 -0.03
N PHE A 237 19.34 -30.73 -0.63
CA PHE A 237 18.54 -30.33 -1.80
C PHE A 237 19.44 -29.76 -2.91
N ASP A 238 20.58 -30.40 -3.17
CA ASP A 238 21.56 -30.03 -4.20
C ASP A 238 21.01 -30.15 -5.64
N ASP A 239 19.91 -30.88 -5.81
CA ASP A 239 19.12 -31.00 -7.03
C ASP A 239 18.13 -29.84 -7.26
N LEU A 240 18.08 -28.85 -6.35
CA LEU A 240 17.23 -27.68 -6.51
C LEU A 240 17.78 -26.73 -7.59
N ARG A 241 16.92 -26.30 -8.50
CA ARG A 241 17.24 -25.28 -9.49
C ARG A 241 16.44 -24.01 -9.22
N LEU A 242 17.11 -22.92 -8.85
CA LEU A 242 16.51 -21.60 -8.77
C LEU A 242 16.14 -21.09 -10.18
N ILE A 243 14.84 -21.04 -10.49
CA ILE A 243 14.35 -20.45 -11.75
C ILE A 243 14.42 -18.92 -11.67
N THR A 244 13.92 -18.36 -10.56
CA THR A 244 13.92 -16.90 -10.35
C THR A 244 13.82 -16.57 -8.87
N MET A 245 14.44 -15.47 -8.45
CA MET A 245 14.27 -14.93 -7.09
C MET A 245 12.87 -14.31 -6.88
N SER A 246 12.10 -14.08 -7.94
CA SER A 246 10.78 -13.46 -7.87
C SER A 246 9.77 -14.21 -8.72
N GLY A 247 9.23 -15.31 -8.19
CA GLY A 247 8.19 -16.14 -8.79
C GLY A 247 6.78 -15.55 -8.71
N ASN A 248 6.64 -14.23 -8.53
CA ASN A 248 5.38 -13.49 -8.41
C ASN A 248 4.42 -13.84 -7.25
N VAL A 249 4.69 -14.87 -6.44
CA VAL A 249 3.91 -15.21 -5.23
C VAL A 249 4.23 -14.30 -4.02
N ARG A 250 5.02 -13.24 -4.22
CA ARG A 250 5.35 -12.29 -3.14
C ARG A 250 4.16 -11.39 -2.72
N ALA A 251 3.39 -10.69 -3.55
CA ALA A 251 3.55 -10.21 -4.93
C ALA A 251 3.93 -8.71 -4.91
N ASP A 252 4.75 -8.23 -5.85
CA ASP A 252 5.30 -6.85 -5.79
C ASP A 252 4.95 -6.08 -7.04
N LYS A 253 4.37 -4.89 -6.87
CA LYS A 253 3.91 -4.01 -7.95
C LYS A 253 2.86 -4.65 -8.87
N LYS A 254 2.14 -5.66 -8.38
CA LYS A 254 1.04 -6.34 -9.08
C LYS A 254 -0.13 -6.53 -8.13
N PRO A 255 -1.39 -6.41 -8.60
CA PRO A 255 -2.55 -6.77 -7.81
C PRO A 255 -2.51 -8.28 -7.55
N ALA A 256 -2.62 -8.67 -6.28
CA ALA A 256 -2.61 -10.09 -5.91
C ALA A 256 -3.42 -10.32 -4.63
N ALA A 257 -4.27 -11.34 -4.64
CA ALA A 257 -5.08 -11.73 -3.49
C ALA A 257 -4.22 -12.14 -2.27
N ILE A 258 -3.04 -12.73 -2.50
CA ILE A 258 -2.14 -13.12 -1.40
C ILE A 258 -1.67 -11.92 -0.57
N ASN A 259 -1.47 -10.75 -1.19
CA ASN A 259 -1.13 -9.54 -0.44
C ASN A 259 -2.31 -9.02 0.39
N TRP A 260 -3.53 -9.17 -0.15
CA TRP A 260 -4.76 -8.78 0.54
C TRP A 260 -5.06 -9.67 1.75
N ILE A 261 -4.86 -10.98 1.60
CA ILE A 261 -5.21 -11.99 2.60
C ILE A 261 -4.11 -12.12 3.67
N GLU A 262 -2.86 -12.27 3.24
CA GLU A 262 -1.75 -12.56 4.16
C GLU A 262 -0.96 -11.30 4.57
N GLY A 263 -1.27 -10.15 3.96
CA GLY A 263 -0.51 -8.92 4.15
C GLY A 263 0.84 -8.91 3.42
N ARG A 264 1.41 -7.72 3.28
CA ARG A 264 2.76 -7.47 2.78
C ARG A 264 3.24 -6.08 3.20
N GLY A 265 4.41 -5.99 3.80
CA GLY A 265 4.89 -4.75 4.41
C GLY A 265 4.13 -4.49 5.70
N LYS A 266 3.49 -3.32 5.81
CA LYS A 266 2.73 -2.93 6.99
C LYS A 266 1.23 -3.15 6.78
N SER A 267 0.56 -3.80 7.73
CA SER A 267 -0.90 -3.88 7.77
C SER A 267 -1.43 -3.02 8.91
N VAL A 268 -2.20 -1.98 8.56
CA VAL A 268 -2.65 -0.92 9.46
C VAL A 268 -4.16 -0.79 9.40
N VAL A 269 -4.78 -0.56 10.56
CA VAL A 269 -6.17 -0.12 10.69
C VAL A 269 -6.18 1.28 11.27
N ALA A 270 -7.03 2.16 10.72
CA ALA A 270 -7.27 3.49 11.25
C ALA A 270 -8.78 3.69 11.50
N GLN A 271 -9.12 4.34 12.61
CA GLN A 271 -10.50 4.60 13.02
C GLN A 271 -10.65 6.04 13.51
N CYS A 272 -11.82 6.63 13.28
CA CYS A 272 -12.29 7.82 13.97
C CYS A 272 -13.81 7.71 14.19
N CYS A 273 -14.36 8.47 15.13
CA CYS A 273 -15.80 8.55 15.37
C CYS A 273 -16.26 9.98 15.10
N LEU A 274 -17.02 10.20 14.03
CA LEU A 274 -17.45 11.55 13.63
C LEU A 274 -18.84 11.88 14.21
N PRO A 275 -18.98 12.96 15.00
CA PRO A 275 -20.28 13.43 15.45
C PRO A 275 -21.18 13.87 14.28
N PRO A 276 -22.52 13.67 14.35
CA PRO A 276 -23.44 14.06 13.28
C PRO A 276 -23.34 15.52 12.86
N ASN A 277 -23.19 16.45 13.81
CA ASN A 277 -23.03 17.88 13.52
C ASN A 277 -21.76 18.16 12.70
N ILE A 278 -20.66 17.47 12.96
CA ILE A 278 -19.43 17.60 12.16
C ILE A 278 -19.64 17.08 10.73
N ILE A 279 -20.38 15.98 10.58
CA ILE A 279 -20.72 15.43 9.26
C ILE A 279 -21.59 16.43 8.48
N GLU A 280 -22.55 17.08 9.12
CA GLU A 280 -23.44 18.06 8.50
C GLU A 280 -22.72 19.38 8.17
N GLU A 281 -21.95 19.92 9.11
CA GLU A 281 -21.31 21.22 8.98
C GLU A 281 -20.04 21.17 8.10
N VAL A 282 -19.19 20.15 8.30
CA VAL A 282 -17.92 20.03 7.59
C VAL A 282 -18.10 19.20 6.33
N LEU A 283 -18.69 18.00 6.45
CA LEU A 283 -18.83 17.06 5.32
C LEU A 283 -20.09 17.31 4.47
N ARG A 284 -20.96 18.24 4.88
CA ARG A 284 -22.14 18.69 4.11
C ARG A 284 -23.01 17.53 3.64
N THR A 285 -23.21 16.55 4.51
CA THR A 285 -24.01 15.35 4.26
C THR A 285 -24.61 14.83 5.57
N SER A 286 -25.24 13.66 5.54
CA SER A 286 -25.82 12.98 6.71
C SER A 286 -25.15 11.62 6.94
N VAL A 287 -25.19 11.13 8.18
CA VAL A 287 -24.70 9.79 8.56
C VAL A 287 -25.29 8.68 7.67
N SER A 288 -26.62 8.67 7.48
CA SER A 288 -27.31 7.64 6.68
C SER A 288 -26.80 7.58 5.25
N ARG A 289 -26.71 8.73 4.58
CA ARG A 289 -26.19 8.83 3.21
C ARG A 289 -24.74 8.35 3.08
N LEU A 290 -23.89 8.60 4.08
CA LEU A 290 -22.50 8.12 4.05
C LEU A 290 -22.43 6.59 4.18
N ILE A 291 -23.21 6.01 5.10
CA ILE A 291 -23.29 4.55 5.27
C ILE A 291 -23.84 3.91 3.99
N GLU A 292 -24.94 4.44 3.46
CA GLU A 292 -25.56 3.97 2.22
C GLU A 292 -24.57 4.04 1.05
N LEU A 293 -23.86 5.16 0.88
CA LEU A 293 -22.84 5.31 -0.14
C LEU A 293 -21.69 4.32 0.04
N ASN A 294 -21.24 4.10 1.28
CA ASN A 294 -20.15 3.15 1.54
C ASN A 294 -20.57 1.72 1.16
N VAL A 295 -21.77 1.30 1.55
CA VAL A 295 -22.31 -0.02 1.18
C VAL A 295 -22.50 -0.14 -0.33
N ALA A 296 -23.22 0.80 -0.96
CA ALA A 296 -23.53 0.74 -2.38
C ALA A 296 -22.28 0.86 -3.27
N LYS A 297 -21.33 1.73 -2.92
CA LYS A 297 -20.17 2.03 -3.76
C LYS A 297 -18.93 1.20 -3.41
N ASN A 298 -18.49 1.24 -2.15
CA ASN A 298 -17.21 0.65 -1.75
C ASN A 298 -17.32 -0.86 -1.55
N HIS A 299 -18.49 -1.38 -1.20
CA HIS A 299 -18.73 -2.81 -1.05
C HIS A 299 -19.39 -3.39 -2.30
N ILE A 300 -20.70 -3.17 -2.49
CA ILE A 300 -21.48 -3.78 -3.58
C ILE A 300 -20.89 -3.40 -4.94
N GLY A 301 -20.63 -2.12 -5.19
CA GLY A 301 -20.05 -1.67 -6.46
C GLY A 301 -18.68 -2.30 -6.78
N SER A 302 -17.80 -2.39 -5.78
CA SER A 302 -16.49 -3.03 -5.92
C SER A 302 -16.60 -4.55 -6.11
N GLU A 303 -17.56 -5.21 -5.45
CA GLU A 303 -17.85 -6.64 -5.64
C GLU A 303 -18.35 -6.92 -7.05
N MET A 304 -19.30 -6.12 -7.55
CA MET A 304 -19.80 -6.22 -8.92
C MET A 304 -18.70 -5.99 -9.96
N ALA A 305 -17.68 -5.19 -9.63
CA ALA A 305 -16.51 -4.96 -10.47
C ALA A 305 -15.43 -6.05 -10.37
N GLY A 306 -15.58 -7.04 -9.47
CA GLY A 306 -14.55 -8.06 -9.21
C GLY A 306 -13.26 -7.48 -8.61
N ALA A 307 -13.36 -6.39 -7.84
CA ALA A 307 -12.19 -5.69 -7.31
C ALA A 307 -11.45 -6.53 -6.24
N LEU A 308 -10.12 -6.62 -6.36
CA LEU A 308 -9.27 -7.30 -5.38
C LEU A 308 -8.58 -6.30 -4.46
N GLY A 309 -9.08 -6.19 -3.22
CA GLY A 309 -8.58 -5.24 -2.21
C GLY A 309 -8.96 -3.78 -2.49
N GLY A 310 -9.84 -3.53 -3.46
CA GLY A 310 -10.29 -2.19 -3.88
C GLY A 310 -11.64 -1.78 -3.29
N TYR A 311 -11.88 -2.05 -2.00
CA TYR A 311 -13.15 -1.75 -1.33
C TYR A 311 -13.14 -0.35 -0.71
N ASN A 312 -12.74 0.65 -1.50
CA ASN A 312 -12.53 2.02 -1.05
C ASN A 312 -12.89 3.04 -2.16
N ALA A 313 -12.82 4.34 -1.83
CA ALA A 313 -13.11 5.39 -2.81
C ALA A 313 -11.89 5.76 -3.65
N HIS A 314 -10.80 6.16 -3.01
CA HIS A 314 -9.62 6.71 -3.70
C HIS A 314 -8.34 6.60 -2.85
N ALA A 315 -8.15 5.50 -2.10
CA ALA A 315 -6.95 5.31 -1.27
C ALA A 315 -5.66 5.50 -2.08
N SER A 316 -5.67 5.07 -3.35
CA SER A 316 -4.59 5.27 -4.32
C SER A 316 -4.16 6.72 -4.47
N ASN A 317 -5.09 7.70 -4.52
CA ASN A 317 -4.70 9.10 -4.69
C ASN A 317 -3.88 9.60 -3.49
N ILE A 318 -4.27 9.18 -2.28
CA ILE A 318 -3.61 9.62 -1.04
C ILE A 318 -2.24 8.96 -0.92
N VAL A 319 -2.17 7.65 -1.12
CA VAL A 319 -0.93 6.87 -1.09
C VAL A 319 0.05 7.40 -2.12
N SER A 320 -0.38 7.61 -3.37
CA SER A 320 0.47 8.15 -4.42
C SER A 320 1.03 9.54 -4.09
N ALA A 321 0.19 10.45 -3.59
CA ALA A 321 0.61 11.81 -3.30
C ALA A 321 1.63 11.87 -2.15
N ILE A 322 1.43 11.07 -1.09
CA ILE A 322 2.39 10.96 0.01
C ILE A 322 3.67 10.26 -0.47
N PHE A 323 3.56 9.18 -1.24
CA PHE A 323 4.70 8.42 -1.74
C PHE A 323 5.61 9.28 -2.61
N LEU A 324 5.04 10.06 -3.52
CA LEU A 324 5.80 11.01 -4.34
C LEU A 324 6.48 12.09 -3.48
N ALA A 325 5.77 12.64 -2.49
CA ALA A 325 6.33 13.67 -1.61
C ALA A 325 7.44 13.16 -0.68
N THR A 326 7.46 11.85 -0.38
CA THR A 326 8.35 11.24 0.61
C THR A 326 9.36 10.26 0.00
N GLY A 327 9.54 10.31 -1.33
CA GLY A 327 10.57 9.53 -2.03
C GLY A 327 10.34 8.01 -2.04
N GLN A 328 9.10 7.56 -1.89
CA GLN A 328 8.75 6.13 -1.91
C GLN A 328 8.65 5.59 -3.35
N ASP A 329 8.67 4.26 -3.48
CA ASP A 329 8.48 3.59 -4.76
C ASP A 329 7.01 3.69 -5.21
N ILE A 330 6.71 4.64 -6.09
CA ILE A 330 5.34 4.91 -6.55
C ILE A 330 4.66 3.72 -7.23
N ALA A 331 5.43 2.79 -7.82
CA ALA A 331 4.87 1.58 -8.42
C ALA A 331 4.33 0.60 -7.35
N GLN A 332 4.75 0.73 -6.09
CA GLN A 332 4.17 -0.01 -4.97
C GLN A 332 2.79 0.50 -4.55
N ASN A 333 2.30 1.62 -5.11
CA ASN A 333 0.91 2.05 -4.92
C ASN A 333 -0.09 0.94 -5.27
N VAL A 334 0.20 0.09 -6.26
CA VAL A 334 -0.64 -1.07 -6.64
C VAL A 334 -0.93 -2.00 -5.45
N VAL A 335 0.02 -2.12 -4.52
CA VAL A 335 -0.14 -2.95 -3.32
C VAL A 335 -0.56 -2.10 -2.12
N SER A 336 0.07 -0.93 -1.95
CA SER A 336 -0.10 -0.08 -0.77
C SER A 336 -1.46 0.64 -0.72
N SER A 337 -2.18 0.72 -1.84
CA SER A 337 -3.54 1.27 -1.92
C SER A 337 -4.65 0.25 -1.72
N GLN A 338 -4.32 -1.03 -1.51
CA GLN A 338 -5.31 -2.02 -1.10
C GLN A 338 -5.93 -1.60 0.23
N CYS A 339 -7.24 -1.37 0.25
CA CYS A 339 -7.94 -0.77 1.37
C CYS A 339 -9.42 -1.18 1.33
N ILE A 340 -9.96 -1.48 2.51
CA ILE A 340 -11.39 -1.58 2.77
C ILE A 340 -11.82 -0.44 3.68
N THR A 341 -12.83 0.32 3.25
CA THR A 341 -13.44 1.38 4.04
C THR A 341 -14.78 0.88 4.56
N THR A 342 -14.96 0.88 5.87
CA THR A 342 -16.23 0.58 6.53
C THR A 342 -16.79 1.83 7.19
N MET A 343 -18.11 1.95 7.22
CA MET A 343 -18.82 3.03 7.89
C MET A 343 -20.04 2.44 8.59
N GLU A 344 -20.16 2.69 9.88
CA GLU A 344 -21.26 2.17 10.70
C GLU A 344 -21.81 3.24 11.63
N LYS A 345 -23.08 3.08 12.03
CA LYS A 345 -23.66 3.91 13.07
C LYS A 345 -23.27 3.32 14.42
N SER A 346 -22.41 4.01 15.15
CA SER A 346 -22.14 3.64 16.54
C SER A 346 -23.44 3.74 17.35
N VAL A 347 -23.89 2.64 17.94
CA VAL A 347 -24.99 2.66 18.91
C VAL A 347 -24.43 3.18 20.23
N GLY A 348 -25.17 4.06 20.89
CA GLY A 348 -24.78 4.69 22.13
C GLY A 348 -25.78 4.36 23.23
N THR A 349 -25.29 4.21 24.45
CA THR A 349 -26.11 4.02 25.66
C THR A 349 -26.21 5.30 26.49
N ILE A 350 -25.77 6.42 25.91
CA ILE A 350 -25.69 7.75 26.51
C ILE A 350 -26.11 8.78 25.46
N GLY A 351 -26.90 9.78 25.87
CA GLY A 351 -27.31 10.91 25.03
C GLY A 351 -28.60 10.67 24.22
N GLY A 352 -29.21 11.77 23.76
CA GLY A 352 -30.46 11.75 23.00
C GLY A 352 -31.61 11.10 23.80
N GLY A 353 -32.36 10.21 23.13
CA GLY A 353 -33.50 9.50 23.72
C GLY A 353 -33.15 8.52 24.85
N THR A 354 -31.87 8.16 25.02
CA THR A 354 -31.43 7.25 26.12
C THR A 354 -31.54 7.90 27.50
N ASN A 355 -31.70 9.22 27.56
CA ASN A 355 -31.98 9.96 28.81
C ASN A 355 -33.46 9.93 29.20
N LEU A 356 -34.37 9.60 28.28
CA LEU A 356 -35.79 9.49 28.57
C LEU A 356 -36.03 8.29 29.50
N LYS A 357 -36.76 8.49 30.61
CA LYS A 357 -36.93 7.48 31.66
C LYS A 357 -37.35 6.09 31.14
N PRO A 358 -38.32 5.95 30.19
CA PRO A 358 -38.69 4.64 29.68
C PRO A 358 -37.54 3.94 28.94
N GLN A 359 -36.89 4.63 28.00
CA GLN A 359 -35.77 4.08 27.21
C GLN A 359 -34.56 3.78 28.08
N ALA A 360 -34.27 4.66 29.05
CA ALA A 360 -33.24 4.45 30.06
C ALA A 360 -33.48 3.16 30.85
N SER A 361 -34.73 2.90 31.27
CA SER A 361 -35.08 1.67 32.00
C SER A 361 -34.89 0.40 31.15
N MET A 362 -35.07 0.49 29.83
CA MET A 362 -34.76 -0.64 28.93
C MET A 362 -33.25 -0.89 28.84
N LEU A 363 -32.44 0.17 28.82
CA LEU A 363 -30.97 0.03 28.87
C LEU A 363 -30.50 -0.50 30.24
N ASP A 364 -31.21 -0.17 31.32
CA ASP A 364 -30.97 -0.74 32.66
C ASP A 364 -31.27 -2.24 32.68
N ILE A 365 -32.37 -2.70 32.06
CA ILE A 365 -32.70 -4.13 31.92
C ILE A 365 -31.58 -4.86 31.18
N LEU A 366 -31.04 -4.25 30.14
CA LEU A 366 -29.94 -4.83 29.36
C LEU A 366 -28.58 -4.71 30.06
N GLY A 367 -28.49 -4.02 31.20
CA GLY A 367 -27.26 -3.83 31.97
C GLY A 367 -26.25 -2.92 31.28
N VAL A 368 -26.69 -2.08 30.35
CA VAL A 368 -25.81 -1.27 29.48
C VAL A 368 -26.12 0.22 29.53
N ARG A 369 -26.91 0.71 30.50
CA ARG A 369 -27.16 2.16 30.61
C ARG A 369 -25.88 2.92 30.97
N GLY A 370 -25.70 4.11 30.38
CA GLY A 370 -24.65 5.02 30.81
C GLY A 370 -23.26 4.66 30.28
N SER A 371 -22.24 5.40 30.74
CA SER A 371 -20.82 5.09 30.53
C SER A 371 -20.27 4.29 31.71
N GLN A 372 -19.30 3.43 31.43
CA GLN A 372 -18.42 2.90 32.47
C GLN A 372 -17.16 3.77 32.54
N PRO A 373 -16.81 4.34 33.71
CA PRO A 373 -15.63 5.20 33.87
C PRO A 373 -14.33 4.53 33.43
N ASP A 374 -14.17 3.25 33.76
CA ASP A 374 -12.92 2.50 33.53
C ASP A 374 -12.86 1.88 32.13
N LYS A 375 -13.97 1.85 31.40
CA LYS A 375 -14.11 1.19 30.08
C LYS A 375 -15.06 1.98 29.18
N SER A 376 -14.61 3.15 28.73
CA SER A 376 -15.39 3.99 27.82
C SER A 376 -15.81 3.21 26.56
N GLY A 377 -17.08 3.32 26.18
CA GLY A 377 -17.67 2.62 25.03
C GLY A 377 -18.08 1.15 25.27
N HIS A 378 -17.73 0.54 26.40
CA HIS A 378 -18.05 -0.88 26.67
C HIS A 378 -19.54 -1.18 26.64
N ASN A 379 -20.35 -0.36 27.32
CA ASN A 379 -21.81 -0.51 27.35
C ASN A 379 -22.45 -0.40 25.96
N ALA A 380 -21.99 0.55 25.15
CA ALA A 380 -22.41 0.71 23.75
C ALA A 380 -22.09 -0.53 22.90
N GLN A 381 -20.86 -1.06 23.02
CA GLN A 381 -20.45 -2.29 22.33
C GLN A 381 -21.27 -3.50 22.80
N GLN A 382 -21.52 -3.61 24.11
CA GLN A 382 -22.33 -4.69 24.68
C GLN A 382 -23.77 -4.62 24.19
N PHE A 383 -24.36 -3.41 24.13
CA PHE A 383 -25.68 -3.20 23.54
C PHE A 383 -25.74 -3.64 22.08
N ALA A 384 -24.73 -3.28 21.27
CA ALA A 384 -24.64 -3.72 19.87
C ALA A 384 -24.65 -5.26 19.73
N ARG A 385 -23.89 -5.96 20.58
CA ARG A 385 -23.83 -7.44 20.60
C ARG A 385 -25.19 -8.06 20.96
N ILE A 386 -25.88 -7.50 21.95
CA ILE A 386 -27.22 -7.95 22.35
C ILE A 386 -28.19 -7.82 21.18
N VAL A 387 -28.18 -6.69 20.47
CA VAL A 387 -29.03 -6.47 19.29
C VAL A 387 -28.73 -7.49 18.20
N ALA A 388 -27.46 -7.74 17.88
CA ALA A 388 -27.07 -8.72 16.87
C ALA A 388 -27.52 -10.15 17.21
N ALA A 389 -27.37 -10.55 18.48
CA ALA A 389 -27.84 -11.86 18.95
C ALA A 389 -29.37 -12.01 18.85
N ALA A 390 -30.12 -10.95 19.15
CA ALA A 390 -31.57 -10.93 19.02
C ALA A 390 -32.01 -11.09 17.55
N VAL A 391 -31.33 -10.43 16.61
CA VAL A 391 -31.59 -10.58 15.17
C VAL A 391 -31.35 -12.02 14.70
N LEU A 392 -30.20 -12.61 15.06
CA LEU A 392 -29.89 -14.00 14.71
C LEU A 392 -30.97 -14.98 15.20
N ALA A 393 -31.44 -14.81 16.44
CA ALA A 393 -32.50 -15.64 17.00
C ALA A 393 -33.82 -15.50 16.22
N GLY A 394 -34.16 -14.27 15.80
CA GLY A 394 -35.34 -13.99 14.96
C GLY A 394 -35.24 -14.64 13.58
N GLU A 395 -34.12 -14.47 12.89
CA GLU A 395 -33.86 -15.06 11.57
C GLU A 395 -33.94 -16.59 11.63
N LEU A 396 -33.28 -17.21 12.63
CA LEU A 396 -33.33 -18.66 12.81
C LEU A 396 -34.77 -19.16 12.99
N SER A 397 -35.56 -18.47 13.82
CA SER A 397 -36.95 -18.84 14.05
C SER A 397 -37.81 -18.70 12.80
N LEU A 398 -37.67 -17.60 12.06
CA LEU A 398 -38.47 -17.33 10.87
C LEU A 398 -38.11 -18.29 9.72
N CYS A 399 -36.82 -18.52 9.48
CA CYS A 399 -36.37 -19.52 8.51
C CYS A 399 -36.88 -20.92 8.87
N SER A 400 -36.88 -21.30 10.14
CA SER A 400 -37.41 -22.60 10.59
C SER A 400 -38.90 -22.73 10.34
N ALA A 401 -39.68 -21.69 10.69
CA ALA A 401 -41.13 -21.69 10.49
C ALA A 401 -41.55 -21.68 9.00
N LEU A 402 -40.73 -21.06 8.14
CA LEU A 402 -40.91 -21.09 6.69
C LEU A 402 -40.56 -22.46 6.11
N ALA A 403 -39.57 -23.16 6.68
CA ALA A 403 -39.17 -24.48 6.25
C ALA A 403 -40.16 -25.58 6.70
N SER A 404 -40.91 -25.39 7.78
CA SER A 404 -41.88 -26.35 8.32
C SER A 404 -43.35 -26.06 7.98
N ASP A 405 -43.64 -25.03 7.18
CA ASP A 405 -45.01 -24.55 6.85
C ASP A 405 -45.84 -24.09 8.09
N ASP A 406 -45.18 -23.95 9.25
CA ASP A 406 -45.79 -23.58 10.54
C ASP A 406 -46.08 -22.07 10.67
N LEU A 407 -45.55 -21.26 9.76
CA LEU A 407 -45.66 -19.81 9.84
C LEU A 407 -47.14 -19.37 9.81
N VAL A 408 -47.91 -19.88 8.85
CA VAL A 408 -49.33 -19.51 8.68
C VAL A 408 -50.16 -19.98 9.89
N GLN A 409 -49.91 -21.19 10.41
CA GLN A 409 -50.63 -21.72 11.55
C GLN A 409 -50.35 -20.92 12.84
N SER A 410 -49.08 -20.55 13.06
CA SER A 410 -48.66 -19.77 14.23
C SER A 410 -49.24 -18.37 14.20
N HIS A 411 -49.23 -17.71 13.04
CA HIS A 411 -49.90 -16.41 12.85
C HIS A 411 -51.41 -16.50 13.06
N MET A 412 -52.08 -17.53 12.55
CA MET A 412 -53.53 -17.69 12.74
C MET A 412 -53.92 -17.97 14.21
N ARG A 413 -53.07 -18.67 14.97
CA ARG A 413 -53.32 -19.01 16.38
C ARG A 413 -53.07 -17.84 17.34
N LEU A 414 -51.99 -17.08 17.11
CA LEU A 414 -51.56 -16.02 18.03
C LEU A 414 -52.10 -14.64 17.66
N ASN A 415 -52.47 -14.43 16.39
CA ASN A 415 -52.86 -13.11 15.86
C ASN A 415 -54.35 -12.98 15.53
N ARG A 416 -55.19 -13.97 15.91
CA ARG A 416 -56.65 -13.82 15.99
C ARG A 416 -57.07 -13.88 17.46
N GLN A 417 -57.64 -12.80 17.97
CA GLN A 417 -58.42 -12.88 19.20
C GLN A 417 -59.58 -13.84 18.95
N LYS A 418 -59.73 -14.85 19.82
CA LYS A 418 -60.97 -15.61 19.89
C LYS A 418 -62.04 -14.63 20.40
N ASN A 419 -62.87 -14.13 19.50
CA ASN A 419 -64.14 -13.51 19.87
C ASN A 419 -65.08 -14.55 20.48
#